data_AF-X1HX61-F1
#
_entry.id   AF-X1HX61-F1
#
_cell.length_a   1.000
_cell.length_b   1.000
_cell.length_c   1.000
_cell.angle_alpha   90.00
_cell.angle_beta   90.00
_cell.angle_gamma   90.00
#
_symmetry.space_group_name_H-M   'P 1'
#
loop_
_entity.id
_entity.type
_entity.pdbx_description
1 polymer ?
#
loop_
_entity_poly.entity_id
_entity_poly.type
_entity_poly.pdbx_seq_one_letter_code
_entity_poly.pdbx_strand_id
1 'polypeptide(L)'
;EHGKLMAVHMDGRVDVLKDLIAKTPIDIVEALHLPPMGDLSIGEALSLWKDKVVWAGFPGSVHILGPEAVKKHALNFLREIGSGDRLVVEMNTENLVSNENLLMLTSVLENADLPLTKEKINRIEKSLA
;
A
#
# COMPACT_ATOMS: atom_id res chain seq x y z
N GLU A 1 19.56 -5.29 -19.86
CA GLU A 1 19.13 -5.74 -18.52
C GLU A 1 20.35 -6.14 -17.70
N HIS A 2 20.40 -5.75 -16.42
CA HIS A 2 21.48 -6.11 -15.48
C HIS A 2 21.09 -7.22 -14.49
N GLY A 3 19.91 -7.83 -14.65
CA GLY A 3 19.40 -8.88 -13.75
C GLY A 3 19.08 -8.41 -12.33
N LYS A 4 18.92 -7.09 -12.13
CA LYS A 4 18.59 -6.45 -10.84
C LYS A 4 17.40 -5.53 -11.04
N LEU A 5 16.53 -5.46 -10.03
CA LEU A 5 15.41 -4.52 -9.98
C LEU A 5 15.88 -3.19 -9.40
N MET A 6 15.47 -2.08 -10.01
CA MET A 6 15.68 -0.72 -9.53
C MET A 6 14.44 -0.22 -8.78
N ALA A 7 14.62 0.03 -7.49
CA ALA A 7 13.65 0.72 -6.65
C ALA A 7 14.02 2.19 -6.49
N VAL A 8 13.02 3.07 -6.51
CA VAL A 8 13.19 4.51 -6.27
C VAL A 8 12.15 4.95 -5.25
N HIS A 9 12.63 5.48 -4.12
CA HIS A 9 11.82 6.10 -3.07
C HIS A 9 11.08 7.31 -3.62
N MET A 10 9.74 7.31 -3.54
CA MET A 10 8.87 8.38 -4.03
C MET A 10 7.75 8.67 -3.04
N ASP A 11 8.03 9.53 -2.07
CA ASP A 11 7.09 9.94 -1.04
C ASP A 11 6.50 11.33 -1.28
N GLY A 12 5.54 11.74 -0.44
CA GLY A 12 4.86 13.02 -0.55
C GLY A 12 3.77 13.06 -1.63
N ARG A 13 3.70 14.19 -2.36
CA ARG A 13 2.65 14.51 -3.33
C ARG A 13 3.12 14.28 -4.76
N VAL A 14 2.86 13.10 -5.29
CA VAL A 14 3.39 12.62 -6.56
C VAL A 14 2.36 12.60 -7.69
N ASP A 15 1.11 12.95 -7.43
CA ASP A 15 0.04 12.96 -8.46
C ASP A 15 0.43 13.81 -9.69
N VAL A 16 1.06 14.96 -9.47
CA VAL A 16 1.54 15.86 -10.54
C VAL A 16 2.64 15.23 -11.42
N LEU A 17 3.33 14.19 -10.92
CA LEU A 17 4.42 13.50 -11.61
C LEU A 17 4.01 12.13 -12.15
N LYS A 18 2.78 11.65 -11.90
CA LYS A 18 2.39 10.26 -12.18
C LYS A 18 2.61 9.81 -13.62
N ASP A 19 2.37 10.69 -14.60
CA ASP A 19 2.57 10.42 -16.02
C ASP A 19 4.04 10.41 -16.43
N LEU A 20 4.89 11.14 -15.70
CA LEU A 20 6.34 11.13 -15.91
C LEU A 20 6.96 9.89 -15.28
N ILE A 21 6.55 9.54 -14.07
CA ILE A 21 6.98 8.32 -13.36
C ILE A 21 6.70 7.09 -14.23
N ALA A 22 5.54 7.02 -14.88
CA ALA A 22 5.17 5.94 -15.80
C ALA A 22 6.21 5.72 -16.92
N LYS A 23 6.87 6.79 -17.39
CA LYS A 23 7.83 6.78 -18.50
C LYS A 23 9.28 6.48 -18.05
N THR A 24 9.53 6.43 -16.74
CA THR A 24 10.87 6.16 -16.22
C THR A 24 11.20 4.66 -16.26
N PRO A 25 12.45 4.27 -16.52
CA PRO A 25 12.88 2.87 -16.53
C PRO A 25 13.17 2.35 -15.11
N ILE A 26 12.22 2.54 -14.18
CA ILE A 26 12.26 2.02 -12.82
C ILE A 26 11.31 0.82 -12.70
N ASP A 27 11.71 -0.18 -11.92
CA ASP A 27 10.92 -1.41 -11.73
C ASP A 27 9.96 -1.27 -10.53
N ILE A 28 10.41 -0.59 -9.47
CA ILE A 28 9.68 -0.45 -8.21
C ILE A 28 9.57 1.02 -7.83
N VAL A 29 8.33 1.50 -7.63
CA VAL A 29 8.06 2.77 -6.93
C VAL A 29 7.99 2.44 -5.44
N GLU A 30 8.99 2.88 -4.70
CA GLU A 30 9.19 2.51 -3.30
C GLU A 30 8.71 3.62 -2.35
N ALA A 31 8.27 3.24 -1.15
CA ALA A 31 7.78 4.16 -0.13
C ALA A 31 6.65 5.12 -0.58
N LEU A 32 5.80 4.68 -1.51
CA LEU A 32 4.72 5.54 -2.03
C LEU A 32 3.77 5.94 -0.91
N HIS A 33 3.67 7.25 -0.66
CA HIS A 33 2.66 7.79 0.22
C HIS A 33 1.32 7.85 -0.48
N LEU A 34 0.36 7.14 0.11
CA LEU A 34 -1.03 7.16 -0.32
C LEU A 34 -1.82 8.16 0.53
N PRO A 35 -3.00 8.60 0.07
CA PRO A 35 -3.95 9.30 0.93
C PRO A 35 -4.14 8.54 2.25
N PRO A 36 -4.14 9.22 3.42
CA PRO A 36 -4.25 10.67 3.58
C PRO A 36 -2.91 11.45 3.59
N MET A 37 -1.75 10.80 3.47
CA MET A 37 -0.44 11.47 3.52
C MET A 37 0.02 11.98 2.14
N GLY A 38 -0.22 11.17 1.09
CA GLY A 38 -0.03 11.56 -0.30
C GLY A 38 -1.32 11.99 -0.98
N ASP A 39 -1.25 12.18 -2.31
CA ASP A 39 -2.35 12.68 -3.14
C ASP A 39 -2.73 11.78 -4.31
N LEU A 40 -2.04 10.63 -4.48
CA LEU A 40 -2.34 9.64 -5.53
C LEU A 40 -2.90 8.35 -4.92
N SER A 41 -4.09 7.94 -5.35
CA SER A 41 -4.69 6.67 -4.90
C SER A 41 -3.91 5.46 -5.44
N ILE A 42 -3.89 4.37 -4.68
CA ILE A 42 -3.17 3.16 -5.10
C ILE A 42 -3.80 2.52 -6.34
N GLY A 43 -5.13 2.54 -6.45
CA GLY A 43 -5.84 2.02 -7.62
C GLY A 43 -5.47 2.78 -8.90
N GLU A 44 -5.33 4.10 -8.82
CA GLU A 44 -4.88 4.92 -9.95
C GLU A 44 -3.42 4.68 -10.29
N ALA A 45 -2.53 4.67 -9.29
CA ALA A 45 -1.12 4.36 -9.47
C ALA A 45 -0.91 3.01 -10.17
N LEU A 46 -1.56 1.95 -9.69
CA LEU A 46 -1.46 0.61 -10.28
C LEU A 46 -2.05 0.52 -11.69
N SER A 47 -3.11 1.29 -11.99
CA SER A 47 -3.73 1.33 -13.32
C SER A 47 -2.83 2.04 -14.34
N LEU A 48 -2.16 3.11 -13.92
CA LEU A 48 -1.27 3.91 -14.77
C LEU A 48 0.11 3.25 -14.95
N TRP A 49 0.69 2.72 -13.87
CA TRP A 49 2.02 2.12 -13.85
C TRP A 49 1.97 0.60 -14.02
N LYS A 50 1.43 0.14 -15.16
CA LYS A 50 1.12 -1.27 -15.42
C LYS A 50 2.32 -2.22 -15.28
N ASP A 51 3.50 -1.73 -15.62
CA ASP A 51 4.74 -2.54 -15.64
C ASP A 51 5.60 -2.31 -14.38
N LYS A 52 5.06 -1.64 -13.36
CA LYS A 52 5.76 -1.34 -12.10
C LYS A 52 5.11 -2.06 -10.92
N VAL A 53 5.95 -2.39 -9.94
CA VAL A 53 5.51 -2.79 -8.60
C VAL A 53 5.51 -1.56 -7.71
N VAL A 54 4.55 -1.45 -6.80
CA VAL A 54 4.49 -0.37 -5.82
C VAL A 54 4.77 -0.95 -4.44
N TRP A 55 5.72 -0.37 -3.72
CA TRP A 55 5.83 -0.56 -2.27
C TRP A 55 5.18 0.63 -1.61
N ALA A 56 4.04 0.38 -0.95
CA ALA A 56 3.21 1.42 -0.37
C ALA A 56 3.57 1.59 1.11
N GLY A 57 3.99 2.80 1.47
CA GLY A 57 4.14 3.19 2.87
C GLY A 57 2.78 3.32 3.53
N PHE A 58 2.48 2.45 4.51
CA PHE A 58 1.23 2.56 5.25
C PHE A 58 1.19 3.91 6.00
N PRO A 59 0.12 4.72 5.87
CA PRO A 59 0.18 6.11 6.30
C PRO A 59 0.41 6.26 7.81
N GLY A 60 1.52 6.91 8.20
CA GLY A 60 1.86 7.16 9.60
C GLY A 60 0.77 7.91 10.37
N SER A 61 0.03 8.80 9.69
CA SER A 61 -1.10 9.52 10.29
C SER A 61 -2.27 8.63 10.69
N VAL A 62 -2.43 7.45 10.07
CA VAL A 62 -3.45 6.46 10.46
C VAL A 62 -3.04 5.73 11.73
N HIS A 63 -1.75 5.43 11.91
CA HIS A 63 -1.23 4.81 13.14
C HIS A 63 -1.49 5.68 14.38
N ILE A 64 -1.45 7.01 14.25
CA ILE A 64 -1.76 7.96 15.34
C ILE A 64 -3.21 7.79 15.84
N LEU A 65 -4.12 7.38 14.96
CA LEU A 65 -5.54 7.19 15.29
C LEU A 65 -5.83 5.84 15.97
N GLY A 66 -4.82 4.97 16.07
CA GLY A 66 -4.87 3.70 16.80
C GLY A 66 -5.37 2.50 15.98
N PRO A 67 -5.42 1.31 16.59
CA PRO A 67 -5.61 0.03 15.88
C PRO A 67 -6.90 -0.05 15.06
N GLU A 68 -8.03 0.45 15.57
CA GLU A 68 -9.30 0.40 14.83
C GLU A 68 -9.25 1.24 13.55
N ALA A 69 -8.54 2.38 13.56
CA ALA A 69 -8.34 3.18 12.37
C ALA A 69 -7.41 2.47 11.38
N VAL A 70 -6.36 1.81 11.86
CA VAL A 70 -5.45 0.96 11.06
C VAL A 70 -6.22 -0.16 10.38
N LYS A 71 -7.04 -0.92 11.12
CA LYS A 71 -7.88 -1.99 10.58
C LYS A 71 -8.79 -1.49 9.46
N LYS A 72 -9.54 -0.42 9.72
CA LYS A 72 -10.47 0.17 8.76
C LYS A 72 -9.74 0.65 7.50
N HIS A 73 -8.61 1.34 7.66
CA HIS A 73 -7.84 1.83 6.53
C HIS A 73 -7.24 0.68 5.72
N ALA A 74 -6.65 -0.33 6.37
CA ALA A 74 -6.09 -1.50 5.71
C ALA A 74 -7.13 -2.26 4.89
N LEU A 75 -8.34 -2.50 5.43
CA LEU A 75 -9.42 -3.16 4.68
C LEU A 75 -9.88 -2.36 3.46
N ASN A 76 -9.97 -1.04 3.57
CA ASN A 76 -10.31 -0.19 2.42
C ASN A 76 -9.20 -0.19 1.37
N PHE A 77 -7.96 -0.08 1.82
CA PHE A 77 -6.78 -0.17 0.98
C PHE A 77 -6.74 -1.49 0.20
N LEU A 78 -6.97 -2.64 0.85
CA LEU A 78 -7.05 -3.95 0.17
C LEU A 78 -8.15 -4.01 -0.92
N ARG A 79 -9.22 -3.21 -0.80
CA ARG A 79 -10.30 -3.16 -1.81
C ARG A 79 -9.91 -2.37 -3.05
N GLU A 80 -8.91 -1.49 -2.96
CA GLU A 80 -8.47 -0.62 -4.07
C GLU A 80 -7.37 -1.25 -4.94
N ILE A 81 -6.61 -2.21 -4.40
CA ILE A 81 -5.37 -2.73 -5.02
C ILE A 81 -5.60 -3.85 -6.05
N GLY A 82 -6.86 -4.18 -6.37
CA GLY A 82 -7.21 -5.21 -7.33
C GLY A 82 -6.80 -6.61 -6.88
N SER A 83 -6.01 -7.32 -7.69
CA SER A 83 -5.53 -8.67 -7.39
C SER A 83 -4.42 -8.72 -6.35
N GLY A 84 -3.70 -7.62 -6.11
CA GLY A 84 -2.66 -7.48 -5.08
C GLY A 84 -1.26 -8.00 -5.47
N ASP A 85 -1.06 -8.49 -6.69
CA ASP A 85 0.18 -9.12 -7.17
C ASP A 85 1.35 -8.14 -7.42
N ARG A 86 1.08 -6.84 -7.52
CA ARG A 86 2.09 -5.78 -7.77
C ARG A 86 2.29 -4.84 -6.59
N LEU A 87 2.04 -5.32 -5.38
CA LEU A 87 2.06 -4.52 -4.18
C LEU A 87 2.90 -5.16 -3.07
N VAL A 88 3.70 -4.33 -2.41
CA VAL A 88 4.26 -4.60 -1.07
C VAL A 88 3.72 -3.53 -0.11
N VAL A 89 3.42 -3.92 1.13
CA VAL A 89 3.00 -2.99 2.18
C VAL A 89 4.14 -2.80 3.16
N GLU A 90 4.63 -1.58 3.27
CA GLU A 90 5.61 -1.18 4.26
C GLU A 90 4.87 -0.66 5.49
N MET A 91 5.28 -1.11 6.68
CA MET A 91 4.54 -0.78 7.91
C MET A 91 4.55 0.72 8.23
N ASN A 92 5.67 1.38 7.93
CA ASN A 92 5.89 2.82 8.02
C ASN A 92 7.24 3.14 7.38
N THR A 93 7.38 4.32 6.77
CA THR A 93 8.63 4.75 6.11
C THR A 93 9.41 5.80 6.90
N GLU A 94 8.81 6.43 7.92
CA GLU A 94 9.40 7.58 8.61
C GLU A 94 9.50 7.43 10.13
N ASN A 95 8.61 6.65 10.74
CA ASN A 95 8.42 6.63 12.19
C ASN A 95 8.30 5.22 12.75
N LEU A 96 8.61 5.09 14.05
CA LEU A 96 8.32 3.87 14.80
C LEU A 96 6.81 3.68 14.94
N VAL A 97 6.35 2.45 14.73
CA VAL A 97 4.95 2.05 14.90
C VAL A 97 4.80 1.34 16.24
N SER A 98 3.72 1.64 16.98
CA SER A 98 3.41 0.92 18.21
C SER A 98 3.12 -0.56 17.92
N ASN A 99 3.39 -1.42 18.91
CA ASN A 99 3.12 -2.85 18.77
C ASN A 99 1.64 -3.14 18.49
N GLU A 100 0.71 -2.39 19.09
CA GLU A 100 -0.74 -2.58 18.87
C GLU A 100 -1.13 -2.31 17.41
N ASN A 101 -0.58 -1.25 16.82
CA ASN A 101 -0.82 -0.91 15.42
C ASN A 101 -0.17 -1.92 14.47
N LEU A 102 1.07 -2.35 14.77
CA LEU A 102 1.75 -3.38 13.99
C LEU A 102 0.95 -4.68 14.00
N LEU A 103 0.57 -5.16 15.19
CA LEU A 103 -0.21 -6.39 15.35
C LEU A 103 -1.53 -6.30 14.56
N MET A 104 -2.25 -5.19 14.68
CA MET A 104 -3.51 -5.01 13.96
C MET A 104 -3.33 -5.04 12.44
N LEU A 105 -2.35 -4.30 11.91
CA LEU A 105 -2.07 -4.29 10.48
C LEU A 105 -1.67 -5.70 9.99
N THR A 106 -0.78 -6.38 10.73
CA THR A 106 -0.38 -7.74 10.38
C THR A 106 -1.54 -8.73 10.46
N SER A 107 -2.47 -8.59 11.41
CA SER A 107 -3.66 -9.45 11.49
C SER A 107 -4.61 -9.28 10.30
N VAL A 108 -4.65 -8.09 9.68
CA VAL A 108 -5.37 -7.92 8.40
C VAL A 108 -4.60 -8.60 7.27
N LEU A 109 -3.30 -8.35 7.15
CA LEU A 109 -2.48 -8.79 6.02
C LEU A 109 -2.18 -10.29 6.02
N GLU A 110 -2.03 -10.94 7.18
CA GLU A 110 -1.74 -12.38 7.27
C GLU A 110 -2.90 -13.26 6.79
N ASN A 111 -4.12 -12.69 6.76
CA ASN A 111 -5.32 -13.35 6.26
C ASN A 111 -5.60 -13.02 4.77
N ALA A 112 -4.71 -12.28 4.11
CA ALA A 112 -4.84 -11.88 2.71
C ALA A 112 -4.24 -12.92 1.75
N ASP A 113 -5.12 -13.66 1.07
CA ASP A 113 -4.71 -14.61 0.03
C ASP A 113 -4.88 -14.04 -1.39
N LEU A 114 -3.81 -14.07 -2.19
CA LEU A 114 -3.86 -13.66 -3.59
C LEU A 114 -4.56 -14.70 -4.50
N PRO A 115 -5.18 -14.30 -5.63
CA PRO A 115 -5.56 -12.93 -5.91
C PRO A 115 -6.60 -12.46 -4.89
N LEU A 116 -6.51 -11.20 -4.49
CA LEU A 116 -7.51 -10.60 -3.62
C LEU A 116 -8.86 -10.52 -4.33
N THR A 117 -9.92 -10.80 -3.58
CA THR A 117 -11.30 -10.62 -4.03
C THR A 117 -12.11 -9.96 -2.92
N LYS A 118 -13.24 -9.35 -3.29
CA LYS A 118 -14.15 -8.72 -2.32
C LYS A 118 -14.62 -9.73 -1.28
N GLU A 119 -14.91 -10.96 -1.67
CA GLU A 119 -15.35 -12.04 -0.79
C GLU A 119 -14.24 -12.41 0.21
N LYS A 120 -12.99 -12.52 -0.25
CA LYS A 120 -11.85 -12.79 0.63
C LYS A 120 -11.66 -11.67 1.65
N ILE A 121 -11.68 -10.42 1.22
CA ILE A 121 -11.53 -9.26 2.11
C ILE A 121 -12.66 -9.18 3.15
N ASN A 122 -13.91 -9.46 2.73
CA ASN A 122 -15.04 -9.49 3.65
C ASN A 122 -14.94 -10.62 4.69
N ARG A 123 -14.23 -11.71 4.40
CA ARG A 123 -13.94 -12.76 5.40
C ARG A 123 -12.92 -12.28 6.44
N ILE A 124 -11.88 -11.56 6.01
CA ILE A 124 -10.89 -10.95 6.91
C ILE A 124 -11.59 -9.97 7.86
N GLU A 125 -12.46 -9.10 7.34
CA GLU A 125 -13.18 -8.14 8.17
C GLU A 125 -14.04 -8.83 9.24
N LYS A 126 -14.72 -9.93 8.88
CA LYS A 126 -15.55 -10.71 9.81
C LYS A 126 -14.73 -11.48 10.85
N SER A 127 -13.53 -11.95 10.52
CA SER A 127 -12.69 -12.69 11.48
C SER A 127 -12.04 -11.78 12.53
N LEU A 128 -12.00 -10.48 12.26
CA LEU A 128 -11.44 -9.46 13.16
C LEU A 128 -12.52 -8.68 13.92
N ALA A 129 -13.80 -9.02 13.73
CA ALA A 129 -14.95 -8.34 14.34
C ALA A 129 -15.21 -8.75 15.79
#